data_AF-A0A2V6F3R9-F1
#
_entry.id   AF-A0A2V6F3R9-F1
#
_cell.length_a   1.000
_cell.length_b   1.000
_cell.length_c   1.000
_cell.angle_alpha   90.00
_cell.angle_beta   90.00
_cell.angle_gamma   90.00
#
_symmetry.space_group_name_H-M   'P 1'
#
loop_
_entity.id
_entity.type
_entity.pdbx_description
1 polymer ?
#
loop_
_entity_poly.entity_id
_entity_poly.type
_entity_poly.pdbx_seq_one_letter_code
_entity_poly.pdbx_strand_id
1 'polypeptide(L)'
;MTFIVRIKLSPEHKAGYEALADPQQKEIINEVALELARAKITSAINLADTSEIERLLPITNALNEAGFINTIQEMALAMVLFGTAVARALDRRKAHSATGQ
;
A
#
# COMPACT_ATOMS: atom_id res chain seq x y z
N MET A 1 -3.89 -20.32 -7.30
CA MET A 1 -2.97 -19.38 -7.97
C MET A 1 -2.86 -18.16 -7.09
N THR A 2 -1.68 -17.61 -6.89
CA THR A 2 -1.50 -16.39 -6.07
C THR A 2 -1.04 -15.27 -6.97
N PHE A 3 -1.72 -14.13 -6.90
CA PHE A 3 -1.25 -12.89 -7.47
C PHE A 3 -0.48 -12.13 -6.42
N ILE A 4 0.75 -11.76 -6.76
CA ILE A 4 1.59 -10.93 -5.91
C ILE A 4 1.87 -9.67 -6.70
N VAL A 5 1.54 -8.54 -6.11
CA VAL A 5 1.93 -7.24 -6.63
C VAL A 5 2.97 -6.65 -5.68
N ARG A 6 4.11 -6.29 -6.26
CA ARG A 6 5.22 -5.64 -5.55
C ARG A 6 5.18 -4.16 -5.82
N ILE A 7 5.12 -3.37 -4.76
CA ILE A 7 5.02 -1.92 -4.82
C ILE A 7 6.27 -1.35 -4.18
N LYS A 8 6.98 -0.51 -4.93
CA LYS A 8 8.08 0.30 -4.43
C LYS A 8 7.64 1.74 -4.37
N LEU A 9 8.07 2.45 -3.34
CA LEU A 9 7.91 3.89 -3.30
C LEU A 9 8.73 4.54 -4.40
N SER A 10 8.25 5.67 -4.93
CA SER A 10 9.10 6.53 -5.75
C SER A 10 10.30 7.02 -4.92
N PRO A 11 11.43 7.35 -5.55
CA PRO A 11 12.62 7.82 -4.83
C PRO A 11 12.33 8.98 -3.87
N GLU A 12 11.47 9.93 -4.27
CA GLU A 12 11.08 11.07 -3.45
C GLU A 12 10.27 10.67 -2.21
N HIS A 13 9.29 9.78 -2.36
CA HIS A 13 8.49 9.28 -1.24
C HIS A 13 9.32 8.41 -0.30
N LYS A 14 10.24 7.61 -0.85
CA LYS A 14 11.18 6.82 -0.07
C LYS A 14 12.10 7.72 0.77
N ALA A 15 12.71 8.72 0.15
CA ALA A 15 13.54 9.68 0.88
C ALA A 15 12.75 10.43 1.96
N GLY A 16 11.51 10.82 1.65
CA GLY A 16 10.60 11.46 2.62
C GLY A 16 10.24 10.55 3.79
N TYR A 17 10.10 9.24 3.57
CA TYR A 17 9.86 8.26 4.63
C TYR A 17 11.11 7.98 5.46
N GLU A 18 12.26 7.77 4.82
CA GLU A 18 13.54 7.47 5.48
C GLU A 18 14.08 8.65 6.30
N ALA A 19 13.70 9.88 5.96
CA ALA A 19 14.05 11.07 6.73
C ALA A 19 13.29 11.21 8.07
N LEU A 20 12.23 10.42 8.28
CA LEU A 20 11.44 10.45 9.51
C LEU A 20 12.10 9.63 10.62
N ALA A 21 11.84 10.02 11.87
CA ALA A 21 12.24 9.21 13.02
C ALA A 21 11.45 7.90 13.08
N ASP A 22 12.03 6.83 13.63
CA ASP A 22 11.41 5.50 13.74
C ASP A 22 9.97 5.49 14.28
N PRO A 23 9.59 6.30 15.29
CA PRO A 23 8.20 6.35 15.75
C PRO A 23 7.24 6.84 14.66
N GLN A 24 7.64 7.86 13.90
CA GLN A 24 6.82 8.43 12.82
C GLN A 24 6.73 7.47 11.63
N GLN A 25 7.80 6.74 11.34
CA GLN A 25 7.79 5.69 10.33
C GLN A 25 6.78 4.59 10.68
N LYS A 26 6.77 4.14 11.95
CA LYS A 26 5.79 3.15 12.46
C LYS A 26 4.36 3.66 12.37
N GLU A 27 4.12 4.93 12.69
CA GLU A 27 2.80 5.53 12.54
C GLU A 27 2.32 5.51 11.09
N ILE A 28 3.18 5.84 10.12
CA ILE A 28 2.83 5.75 8.69
C ILE A 28 2.46 4.32 8.31
N ILE A 29 3.27 3.34 8.73
CA ILE A 29 2.97 1.92 8.46
C ILE A 29 1.59 1.56 9.03
N ASN A 30 1.28 1.98 10.26
CA ASN A 30 -0.01 1.71 10.90
C ASN A 30 -1.18 2.42 10.18
N GLU A 31 -1.00 3.67 9.75
CA GLU A 31 -2.00 4.41 8.98
C GLU A 31 -2.29 3.70 7.65
N VAL A 32 -1.23 3.33 6.91
CA VAL A 32 -1.36 2.61 5.63
C VAL A 32 -2.00 1.25 5.86
N ALA A 33 -1.58 0.50 6.89
CA ALA A 33 -2.19 -0.78 7.24
C ALA A 33 -3.69 -0.65 7.55
N LEU A 34 -4.09 0.39 8.26
CA LEU A 34 -5.49 0.64 8.59
C LEU A 34 -6.33 0.94 7.34
N GLU A 35 -5.83 1.77 6.42
CA GLU A 35 -6.50 2.08 5.16
C GLU A 35 -6.66 0.83 4.28
N LEU A 36 -5.61 0.01 4.18
CA LEU A 36 -5.65 -1.24 3.41
C LEU A 36 -6.59 -2.26 4.05
N ALA A 37 -6.61 -2.38 5.38
CA ALA A 37 -7.54 -3.25 6.10
C ALA A 37 -8.99 -2.82 5.89
N ARG A 38 -9.29 -1.52 5.89
CA ARG A 38 -10.64 -0.98 5.57
C ARG A 38 -11.07 -1.33 4.15
N ALA A 39 -10.13 -1.36 3.22
CA ALA A 39 -10.33 -1.80 1.84
C ALA A 39 -10.31 -3.33 1.66
N LYS A 40 -10.13 -4.11 2.75
CA LYS A 40 -10.00 -5.58 2.74
C LYS A 40 -8.87 -6.09 1.86
N ILE A 41 -7.76 -5.35 1.81
CA ILE A 41 -6.56 -5.70 1.07
C ILE A 41 -5.57 -6.38 2.02
N THR A 42 -5.18 -7.60 1.72
CA THR A 42 -4.10 -8.30 2.43
C THR A 42 -2.76 -7.85 1.88
N SER A 43 -1.87 -7.38 2.76
CA SER A 43 -0.58 -6.82 2.37
C SER A 43 0.52 -7.04 3.41
N ALA A 44 1.75 -7.22 2.95
CA ALA A 44 2.97 -7.07 3.73
C ALA A 44 3.58 -5.69 3.44
N ILE A 45 3.57 -4.79 4.43
CA ILE A 45 4.01 -3.40 4.24
C ILE A 45 5.48 -3.29 4.65
N ASN A 46 6.32 -2.91 3.69
CA ASN A 46 7.70 -2.52 3.92
C ASN A 46 7.99 -1.28 3.04
N LEU A 47 7.84 -0.10 3.64
CA LEU A 47 8.00 1.18 2.94
C LEU A 47 9.47 1.57 2.72
N ALA A 48 10.41 0.95 3.45
CA ALA A 48 11.84 1.16 3.25
C ALA A 48 12.36 0.45 1.99
N ASP A 49 11.67 -0.60 1.54
CA ASP A 49 12.00 -1.29 0.29
C ASP A 49 10.73 -1.63 -0.52
N THR A 50 10.34 -2.91 -0.51
CA THR A 50 9.28 -3.43 -1.36
C THR A 50 8.12 -3.89 -0.48
N SER A 51 6.97 -3.24 -0.67
CA SER A 51 5.72 -3.71 -0.09
C SER A 51 5.06 -4.72 -1.04
N GLU A 52 4.36 -5.69 -0.48
CA GLU A 52 3.70 -6.74 -1.25
C GLU A 52 2.20 -6.75 -0.94
N ILE A 53 1.38 -6.82 -1.99
CA ILE A 53 -0.04 -7.10 -1.88
C ILE A 53 -0.25 -8.49 -2.45
N GLU A 54 -0.84 -9.36 -1.65
CA GLU A 54 -1.07 -10.75 -2.03
C GLU A 54 -2.55 -11.04 -2.12
N ARG A 55 -2.93 -11.73 -3.20
CA ARG A 55 -4.28 -12.24 -3.36
C ARG A 55 -4.29 -13.68 -3.84
N LEU A 56 -4.90 -14.52 -3.02
CA LEU A 56 -5.14 -15.91 -3.38
C LEU A 56 -6.37 -15.99 -4.30
N LEU A 57 -6.17 -16.50 -5.51
CA LEU A 57 -7.24 -16.92 -6.41
C LEU A 57 -7.34 -18.45 -6.37
N PRO A 58 -8.37 -19.02 -5.71
CA PRO A 58 -8.53 -20.46 -5.65
C PRO A 58 -8.81 -20.99 -7.05
N ILE A 59 -8.02 -21.98 -7.49
CA ILE A 59 -8.25 -22.66 -8.77
C ILE A 59 -9.40 -23.64 -8.52
N THR A 60 -10.58 -23.27 -8.98
CA THR A 60 -11.80 -24.06 -8.86
C THR A 60 -12.46 -24.17 -10.23
N ASN A 61 -13.42 -25.08 -10.37
CA ASN A 61 -14.24 -25.19 -11.59
C ASN A 61 -15.05 -23.91 -11.90
N ALA A 62 -15.11 -22.96 -10.95
CA ALA A 62 -15.77 -21.66 -11.11
C ALA A 62 -14.83 -20.53 -11.55
N LEU A 63 -13.52 -20.79 -11.69
CA LEU A 63 -12.57 -19.82 -12.22
C LEU A 63 -12.80 -19.69 -13.73
N ASN A 64 -13.52 -18.64 -14.12
CA ASN A 64 -13.71 -18.25 -15.51
C ASN A 64 -12.92 -16.96 -15.83
N GLU A 65 -12.89 -16.60 -17.12
CA GLU A 65 -12.17 -15.42 -17.60
C GLU A 65 -12.59 -14.13 -16.89
N ALA A 66 -13.89 -13.93 -16.67
CA ALA A 66 -14.40 -12.76 -15.97
C ALA A 66 -13.88 -12.68 -14.51
N GLY A 67 -13.87 -13.81 -13.79
CA GLY A 67 -13.32 -13.87 -12.43
C GLY A 67 -11.82 -13.58 -12.36
N PHE A 68 -11.07 -14.04 -13.38
CA PHE A 68 -9.65 -13.73 -13.52
C PHE A 68 -9.41 -12.24 -13.78
N ILE A 69 -10.15 -11.63 -14.71
CA ILE A 69 -10.04 -10.18 -15.01
C ILE A 69 -10.43 -9.32 -13.81
N ASN A 70 -11.51 -9.67 -13.11
CA ASN A 70 -11.92 -8.97 -11.89
C ASN A 70 -10.81 -9.02 -10.82
N THR A 71 -10.13 -10.16 -10.70
CA THR A 71 -9.00 -10.28 -9.77
C THR A 71 -7.87 -9.32 -10.11
N ILE A 72 -7.53 -9.17 -11.38
CA ILE A 72 -6.51 -8.21 -11.85
C ILE A 72 -6.95 -6.77 -11.56
N GLN A 73 -8.20 -6.42 -11.84
CA GLN A 73 -8.73 -5.08 -11.59
C GLN A 73 -8.72 -4.71 -10.11
N GLU A 74 -9.10 -5.66 -9.24
CA GLU A 74 -9.03 -5.46 -7.79
C GLU A 74 -7.58 -5.28 -7.31
N MET A 75 -6.63 -6.02 -7.87
CA MET A 75 -5.20 -5.83 -7.57
C MET A 75 -4.70 -4.46 -8.05
N ALA A 76 -5.11 -4.00 -9.23
CA ALA A 76 -4.78 -2.67 -9.73
C ALA A 76 -5.36 -1.55 -8.85
N LEU A 77 -6.61 -1.70 -8.40
CA LEU A 77 -7.22 -0.78 -7.44
C LEU A 77 -6.47 -0.77 -6.10
N ALA A 78 -6.05 -1.94 -5.62
CA ALA A 78 -5.28 -2.07 -4.39
C ALA A 78 -3.94 -1.31 -4.46
N MET A 79 -3.26 -1.34 -5.61
CA MET A 79 -2.05 -0.53 -5.83
C MET A 79 -2.31 0.96 -5.71
N VAL A 80 -3.38 1.45 -6.34
CA VAL A 80 -3.74 2.86 -6.32
C VAL A 80 -4.07 3.32 -4.90
N LEU A 81 -4.82 2.51 -4.15
CA LEU A 81 -5.17 2.79 -2.76
C LEU A 81 -3.92 2.81 -1.87
N PHE A 82 -3.01 1.84 -2.05
CA PHE A 82 -1.74 1.81 -1.35
C PHE A 82 -0.93 3.09 -1.58
N GLY A 83 -0.70 3.46 -2.85
CA GLY A 83 0.07 4.65 -3.20
C GLY A 83 -0.57 5.94 -2.65
N THR A 84 -1.89 6.03 -2.73
CA THR A 84 -2.65 7.18 -2.19
C THR A 84 -2.55 7.27 -0.68
N ALA A 85 -2.63 6.13 0.04
CA ALA A 85 -2.50 6.09 1.49
C ALA A 85 -1.11 6.55 1.94
N VAL A 86 -0.05 6.08 1.28
CA VAL A 86 1.33 6.51 1.57
C VAL A 86 1.51 7.99 1.30
N ALA A 87 1.09 8.49 0.13
CA ALA A 87 1.21 9.90 -0.22
C ALA A 87 0.52 10.80 0.81
N ARG A 88 -0.74 10.49 1.16
CA ARG A 88 -1.49 11.23 2.20
C ARG A 88 -0.80 11.22 3.56
N ALA A 89 -0.25 10.07 3.97
CA ALA A 89 0.44 9.94 5.25
C ALA A 89 1.73 10.80 5.30
N LEU A 90 2.46 10.88 4.19
CA LEU A 90 3.66 11.73 4.05
C LEU A 90 3.29 13.23 3.96
N ASP A 91 2.28 13.59 3.17
CA ASP A 91 1.86 14.98 2.98
C ASP A 91 1.33 15.61 4.27
N ARG A 92 0.56 14.86 5.08
CA ARG A 92 0.12 15.33 6.41
C ARG A 92 1.29 15.74 7.29
N ARG A 93 2.41 15.03 7.22
CA ARG A 93 3.61 15.30 8.03
C ARG A 93 4.40 16.49 7.48
N LYS A 94 4.55 16.61 6.16
CA LYS A 94 5.10 17.84 5.55
C LYS A 94 4.30 19.08 5.96
N ALA A 95 2.97 18.99 5.94
CA ALA A 95 2.10 20.07 6.37
C ALA A 95 2.27 20.39 7.87
N HIS A 96 2.32 19.38 8.74
CA HIS A 96 2.55 19.60 10.19
C HIS A 96 3.93 20.19 10.51
N SER A 97 4.98 19.81 9.77
CA SER A 97 6.30 20.44 9.89
C SER A 97 6.33 21.89 9.39
N ALA A 98 5.49 22.24 8.42
CA ALA A 98 5.38 23.61 7.87
C ALA A 98 4.54 24.55 8.76
N THR A 99 3.63 24.02 9.57
CA THR A 99 2.79 24.80 10.50
C THR A 99 3.32 24.86 11.94
N GLY A 100 4.49 24.28 12.22
CA GLY A 100 5.12 24.29 13.54
C GLY A 100 5.69 25.66 13.94
N GLN A 101 4.79 26.57 14.34
CA GLN A 101 4.99 27.47 15.47
C GLN A 101 4.66 26.74 16.77
#